data_AF-A6IN39-F1
#
_entry.id   AF-A6IN39-F1
#
_cell.length_a   1.000
_cell.length_b   1.000
_cell.length_c   1.000
_cell.angle_alpha   90.00
_cell.angle_beta   90.00
_cell.angle_gamma   90.00
#
_symmetry.space_group_name_H-M   'P 1'
#
loop_
_entity.id
_entity.type
_entity.pdbx_description
1 polymer ?
#
loop_
_entity_poly.entity_id
_entity_poly.type
_entity_poly.pdbx_seq_one_letter_code
_entity_poly.pdbx_strand_id
1 'polypeptide(L)'
;MAAASLQLRLTLYPGARGLRTFSSVARPAAPRAGPRTVSRGERPMRRKALPPRTEKMETDQDWPSVYPTAAPFKPSAVPLPVRMGYPVKKGVPMAKEGNVELLKIPNFLHLTPVAIKRHCGALKDFCTEWPAALDSDEKCEKHFPVEIDTADYVSSGPSIRNPRARAVTLRVKLSSLNLDNHAKKKLIKLVGERYCKTTDVLTIKTDRCPLKRQNYDYAMYLLTVLYHESWKTEEWEKNKTEEDMDEYVWAKSSSENSVLQTLLQMRAAESSVAPSREELLGTKEVEDYQKCVVRLKNEGENEASLAQYKESVKRLLNLA
;
A
#
# COMPACT_ATOMS: atom_id res chain seq x y z
N MET A 1 -29.95 -54.20 28.89
CA MET A 1 -28.55 -53.75 28.76
C MET A 1 -28.53 -52.23 28.73
N ALA A 2 -28.55 -51.66 29.93
CA ALA A 2 -28.57 -50.23 30.23
C ALA A 2 -27.15 -49.79 30.58
N ALA A 3 -26.80 -48.54 30.28
CA ALA A 3 -25.95 -47.65 31.10
C ALA A 3 -25.79 -46.31 30.35
N ALA A 4 -25.83 -45.13 30.95
CA ALA A 4 -26.43 -44.65 32.18
C ALA A 4 -26.46 -43.12 32.03
N SER A 5 -27.65 -42.54 32.01
CA SER A 5 -27.88 -41.10 32.16
C SER A 5 -27.76 -40.74 33.64
N LEU A 6 -26.82 -39.86 33.99
CA LEU A 6 -26.67 -39.31 35.34
C LEU A 6 -27.07 -37.83 35.33
N GLN A 7 -28.25 -37.54 35.89
CA GLN A 7 -28.60 -36.22 36.41
C GLN A 7 -28.24 -36.20 37.90
N LEU A 8 -27.60 -35.13 38.38
CA LEU A 8 -28.10 -34.40 39.56
C LEU A 8 -27.48 -32.99 39.69
N ARG A 9 -28.38 -32.00 39.66
CA ARG A 9 -28.47 -30.76 40.45
C ARG A 9 -27.22 -29.92 40.75
N LEU A 10 -27.24 -28.70 40.23
CA LEU A 10 -26.77 -27.50 40.92
C LEU A 10 -27.80 -26.38 40.76
N THR A 11 -28.44 -26.02 41.88
CA THR A 11 -29.21 -24.80 42.06
C THR A 11 -28.28 -23.61 42.16
N LEU A 12 -28.55 -22.53 41.41
CA LEU A 12 -28.35 -21.13 41.81
C LEU A 12 -29.00 -20.21 40.75
N TYR A 13 -29.79 -19.25 41.25
CA TYR A 13 -30.70 -18.36 40.53
C TYR A 13 -30.03 -17.47 39.46
N PRO A 14 -30.69 -17.18 38.32
CA PRO A 14 -30.26 -16.12 37.42
C PRO A 14 -30.78 -14.77 37.94
N GLY A 15 -29.86 -13.96 38.48
CA GLY A 15 -30.12 -12.55 38.78
C GLY A 15 -30.30 -11.75 37.49
N ALA A 16 -31.51 -11.25 37.27
CA ALA A 16 -31.82 -10.33 36.18
C ALA A 16 -31.06 -9.00 36.38
N ARG A 17 -30.07 -8.71 35.52
CA ARG A 17 -29.49 -7.36 35.41
C ARG A 17 -30.43 -6.49 34.57
N GLY A 18 -31.41 -5.89 35.23
CA GLY A 18 -32.30 -4.90 34.64
C GLY A 18 -31.55 -3.61 34.27
N LEU A 19 -31.84 -3.12 33.06
CA LEU A 19 -31.55 -1.76 32.62
C LEU A 19 -32.11 -0.75 33.64
N ARG A 20 -31.24 0.02 34.29
CA ARG A 20 -31.66 1.18 35.09
C ARG A 20 -31.97 2.34 34.15
N THR A 21 -33.24 2.51 33.84
CA THR A 21 -33.80 3.82 33.51
C THR A 21 -33.76 4.67 34.77
N PHE A 22 -33.10 5.82 34.72
CA PHE A 22 -33.22 6.81 35.79
C PHE A 22 -34.59 7.48 35.67
N SER A 23 -35.60 6.94 36.36
CA SER A 23 -36.85 7.64 36.63
C SER A 23 -36.63 8.55 37.84
N SER A 24 -36.91 9.84 37.68
CA SER A 24 -36.97 10.79 38.78
C SER A 24 -38.20 10.48 39.63
N VAL A 25 -38.00 9.89 40.82
CA VAL A 25 -39.04 9.73 41.84
C VAL A 25 -39.42 11.11 42.35
N ALA A 26 -40.65 11.56 42.05
CA ALA A 26 -41.26 12.71 42.67
C ALA A 26 -41.50 12.42 44.16
N ARG A 27 -40.92 13.23 45.04
CA ARG A 27 -41.20 13.20 46.48
C ARG A 27 -42.62 13.75 46.75
N PRO A 28 -43.35 13.24 47.76
CA PRO A 28 -44.65 13.79 48.14
C PRO A 28 -44.47 15.22 48.68
N ALA A 29 -45.38 16.10 48.26
CA ALA A 29 -45.39 17.50 48.64
C ALA A 29 -45.69 17.68 50.14
N ALA A 30 -44.88 18.50 50.81
CA ALA A 30 -45.14 19.00 52.16
C ALA A 30 -46.43 19.86 52.19
N PRO A 31 -47.13 19.98 53.33
CA PRO A 31 -48.37 20.75 53.42
C PRO A 31 -48.13 22.22 53.07
N ARG A 32 -49.01 22.77 52.22
CA ARG A 32 -49.01 24.17 51.79
C ARG A 32 -49.19 25.07 53.02
N ALA A 33 -48.14 25.79 53.40
CA ALA A 33 -48.28 27.01 54.18
C ALA A 33 -49.06 28.04 53.34
N GLY A 34 -49.99 28.76 53.96
CA GLY A 34 -50.86 29.75 53.33
C GLY A 34 -50.11 30.87 52.61
N PRO A 35 -50.83 31.75 51.88
CA PRO A 35 -50.22 32.76 51.04
C PRO A 35 -49.41 33.75 51.90
N ARG A 36 -48.10 33.57 51.96
CA ARG A 36 -47.18 34.62 52.38
C ARG A 36 -47.17 35.65 51.27
N THR A 37 -47.71 36.82 51.56
CA THR A 37 -47.54 38.04 50.77
C THR A 37 -46.04 38.36 50.74
N VAL A 38 -45.36 37.88 49.70
CA VAL A 38 -43.95 38.20 49.48
C VAL A 38 -43.91 39.64 48.99
N SER A 39 -43.33 40.51 49.80
CA SER A 39 -43.06 41.90 49.42
C SER A 39 -42.29 41.93 48.10
N ARG A 40 -42.65 42.88 47.24
CA ARG A 40 -42.10 43.10 45.89
C ARG A 40 -40.69 43.72 45.97
N GLY A 41 -39.77 43.11 46.72
CA GLY A 41 -38.49 43.73 47.12
C GLY A 41 -37.21 42.89 46.96
N GLU A 42 -37.26 41.55 46.92
CA GLU A 42 -36.04 40.73 46.88
C GLU A 42 -35.90 39.98 45.54
N ARG A 43 -35.36 40.67 44.54
CA ARG A 43 -34.76 39.98 43.39
C ARG A 43 -33.49 39.28 43.89
N PRO A 44 -33.28 37.98 43.65
CA PRO A 44 -32.01 37.34 44.00
C PRO A 44 -30.85 38.11 43.34
N MET A 45 -29.83 38.44 44.15
CA MET A 45 -28.67 39.22 43.71
C MET A 45 -28.03 38.53 42.50
N ARG A 46 -27.82 39.28 41.41
CA ARG A 46 -27.28 38.72 40.15
C ARG A 46 -25.91 38.09 40.41
N ARG A 47 -25.77 36.80 40.09
CA ARG A 47 -24.50 36.07 40.23
C ARG A 47 -23.41 36.76 39.40
N LYS A 48 -22.32 37.18 40.07
CA LYS A 48 -21.13 37.75 39.42
C LYS A 48 -20.21 36.64 38.92
N ALA A 49 -19.58 36.84 37.77
CA ALA A 49 -18.54 35.95 37.27
C ALA A 49 -17.27 36.14 38.11
N LEU A 50 -16.54 35.04 38.34
CA LEU A 50 -15.21 35.07 38.95
C LEU A 50 -14.17 35.58 37.94
N PRO A 51 -13.04 36.16 38.40
CA PRO A 51 -11.94 36.52 37.52
C PRO A 51 -11.40 35.31 36.76
N PRO A 52 -10.83 35.51 35.55
CA PRO A 52 -10.23 34.43 34.77
C PRO A 52 -9.03 33.84 35.50
N ARG A 53 -8.80 32.53 35.34
CA ARG A 53 -7.69 31.85 36.03
C ARG A 53 -6.31 32.30 35.54
N THR A 54 -6.23 33.02 34.41
CA THR A 54 -4.98 33.60 33.89
C THR A 54 -4.32 34.58 34.84
N GLU A 55 -5.08 35.24 35.72
CA GLU A 55 -4.52 36.15 36.74
C GLU A 55 -3.74 35.42 37.85
N LYS A 56 -3.95 34.11 37.98
CA LYS A 56 -3.30 33.26 38.99
C LYS A 56 -2.20 32.37 38.40
N MET A 57 -1.87 32.56 37.12
CA MET A 57 -0.90 31.74 36.41
C MET A 57 0.50 32.34 36.56
N GLU A 58 1.44 31.53 37.03
CA GLU A 58 2.86 31.87 37.04
C GLU A 58 3.43 31.82 35.61
N THR A 59 4.47 32.62 35.33
CA THR A 59 5.12 32.65 34.01
C THR A 59 5.84 31.35 33.67
N ASP A 60 6.41 30.69 34.69
CA ASP A 60 7.26 29.50 34.54
C ASP A 60 6.47 28.20 34.75
N GLN A 61 5.13 28.28 34.75
CA GLN A 61 4.26 27.14 34.98
C GLN A 61 4.33 26.10 33.85
N ASP A 62 3.93 24.88 34.19
CA ASP A 62 3.88 23.78 33.23
C ASP A 62 2.67 23.88 32.28
N TRP A 63 2.90 24.42 31.09
CA TRP A 63 1.84 24.57 30.07
C TRP A 63 1.12 23.26 29.66
N PRO A 64 1.80 22.12 29.44
CA PRO A 64 1.15 20.84 29.17
C PRO A 64 0.11 20.43 30.22
N SER A 65 0.32 20.75 31.49
CA SER A 65 -0.66 20.52 32.56
C SER A 65 -1.88 21.44 32.45
N VAL A 66 -1.71 22.65 31.92
CA VAL A 66 -2.78 23.63 31.69
C VAL A 66 -3.69 23.23 30.51
N TYR A 67 -3.11 22.61 29.49
CA TYR A 67 -3.78 22.24 28.24
C TYR A 67 -3.36 20.84 27.76
N PRO A 68 -3.81 19.76 28.43
CA PRO A 68 -3.28 18.41 28.21
C PRO A 68 -3.77 17.75 26.91
N THR A 69 -4.98 18.07 26.45
CA THR A 69 -5.63 17.41 25.31
C THR A 69 -6.25 18.42 24.35
N ALA A 70 -6.67 17.96 23.17
CA ALA A 70 -7.40 18.78 22.21
C ALA A 70 -8.67 19.35 22.85
N ALA A 71 -8.78 20.67 22.85
CA ALA A 71 -9.91 21.38 23.43
C ALA A 71 -10.22 22.65 22.63
N PRO A 72 -11.44 23.21 22.76
CA PRO A 72 -11.75 24.52 22.20
C PRO A 72 -10.90 25.61 22.88
N PHE A 73 -10.69 26.72 22.17
CA PHE A 73 -10.00 27.87 22.73
C PHE A 73 -10.77 28.44 23.93
N LYS A 74 -10.13 28.44 25.10
CA LYS A 74 -10.71 28.93 26.37
C LYS A 74 -10.04 30.25 26.76
N PRO A 75 -10.65 31.42 26.49
CA PRO A 75 -9.98 32.71 26.73
C PRO A 75 -9.61 32.94 28.20
N SER A 76 -10.39 32.36 29.13
CA SER A 76 -10.14 32.44 30.58
C SER A 76 -8.97 31.58 31.07
N ALA A 77 -8.43 30.70 30.21
CA ALA A 77 -7.36 29.76 30.52
C ALA A 77 -6.06 30.05 29.78
N VAL A 78 -6.10 30.77 28.66
CA VAL A 78 -4.93 31.06 27.83
C VAL A 78 -4.35 32.40 28.25
N PRO A 79 -3.15 32.48 28.85
CA PRO A 79 -2.55 33.70 29.39
C PRO A 79 -1.88 34.56 28.32
N LEU A 80 -2.36 34.50 27.08
CA LEU A 80 -1.85 35.28 25.96
C LEU A 80 -2.88 36.36 25.56
N PRO A 81 -2.47 37.61 25.30
CA PRO A 81 -3.34 38.68 24.84
C PRO A 81 -3.56 38.60 23.32
N VAL A 82 -3.99 37.44 22.83
CA VAL A 82 -4.25 37.21 21.40
C VAL A 82 -5.46 38.00 20.92
N ARG A 83 -5.39 38.59 19.72
CA ARG A 83 -6.47 39.31 19.06
C ARG A 83 -6.67 38.75 17.66
N MET A 84 -7.91 38.70 17.19
CA MET A 84 -8.23 38.18 15.85
C MET A 84 -9.51 38.83 15.31
N GLY A 85 -9.56 39.03 14.00
CA GLY A 85 -10.69 39.62 13.28
C GLY A 85 -10.28 40.85 12.49
N TYR A 86 -11.02 41.16 11.43
CA TYR A 86 -10.73 42.33 10.59
C TYR A 86 -10.98 43.62 11.38
N PRO A 87 -10.00 44.54 11.48
CA PRO A 87 -10.18 45.77 12.23
C PRO A 87 -11.12 46.72 11.49
N VAL A 88 -11.91 47.48 12.24
CA VAL A 88 -12.64 48.63 11.68
C VAL A 88 -11.67 49.74 11.29
N LYS A 89 -12.09 50.68 10.43
CA LYS A 89 -11.25 51.84 10.07
C LYS A 89 -10.80 52.57 11.34
N LYS A 90 -9.48 52.77 11.50
CA LYS A 90 -8.84 53.32 12.71
C LYS A 90 -9.10 52.52 14.01
N GLY A 91 -9.40 51.23 13.91
CA GLY A 91 -9.63 50.32 15.04
C GLY A 91 -8.58 49.24 15.20
N VAL A 92 -8.72 48.44 16.26
CA VAL A 92 -7.89 47.26 16.55
C VAL A 92 -8.68 45.97 16.35
N PRO A 93 -8.02 44.83 16.07
CA PRO A 93 -8.67 43.53 16.05
C PRO A 93 -9.35 43.20 17.39
N MET A 94 -10.44 42.45 17.33
CA MET A 94 -11.20 42.05 18.52
C MET A 94 -10.32 41.25 19.49
N ALA A 95 -10.56 41.46 20.79
CA ALA A 95 -9.89 40.73 21.86
C ALA A 95 -10.28 39.24 21.86
N LYS A 96 -9.74 38.45 22.79
CA LYS A 96 -10.01 37.00 22.85
C LYS A 96 -11.32 36.66 23.54
N GLU A 97 -11.83 37.54 24.39
CA GLU A 97 -13.07 37.36 25.13
C GLU A 97 -14.27 37.44 24.18
N GLY A 98 -15.02 36.34 24.06
CA GLY A 98 -16.20 36.27 23.19
C GLY A 98 -15.90 36.18 21.68
N ASN A 99 -14.64 35.99 21.29
CA ASN A 99 -14.24 35.95 19.89
C ASN A 99 -14.48 34.57 19.26
N VAL A 100 -15.49 34.50 18.38
CA VAL A 100 -15.89 33.26 17.70
C VAL A 100 -14.86 32.82 16.65
N GLU A 101 -14.10 33.74 16.06
CA GLU A 101 -13.07 33.36 15.08
C GLU A 101 -11.95 32.53 15.72
N LEU A 102 -11.56 32.86 16.95
CA LEU A 102 -10.60 32.06 17.72
C LEU A 102 -11.13 30.67 18.12
N LEU A 103 -12.46 30.51 18.20
CA LEU A 103 -13.08 29.22 18.53
C LEU A 103 -13.10 28.27 17.32
N LYS A 104 -13.17 28.80 16.10
CA LYS A 104 -13.16 28.01 14.85
C LYS A 104 -11.79 27.40 14.54
N ILE A 105 -10.71 28.01 15.02
CA ILE A 105 -9.35 27.53 14.75
C ILE A 105 -9.10 26.21 15.49
N PRO A 106 -8.70 25.12 14.79
CA PRO A 106 -8.16 23.94 15.44
C PRO A 106 -6.79 24.28 16.04
N ASN A 107 -6.78 24.68 17.31
CA ASN A 107 -5.57 25.13 17.99
C ASN A 107 -4.65 23.96 18.34
N PHE A 108 -3.34 24.24 18.42
CA PHE A 108 -2.28 23.28 18.74
C PHE A 108 -1.71 23.51 20.15
N LEU A 109 -2.48 24.12 21.06
CA LEU A 109 -2.01 24.49 22.39
C LEU A 109 -1.64 23.28 23.26
N HIS A 110 -2.19 22.10 22.98
CA HIS A 110 -1.83 20.83 23.63
C HIS A 110 -0.60 20.14 23.00
N LEU A 111 -0.20 20.55 21.79
CA LEU A 111 0.92 19.96 21.03
C LEU A 111 2.11 20.93 20.97
N THR A 112 2.44 21.53 22.11
CA THR A 112 3.66 22.36 22.22
C THR A 112 4.92 21.49 22.17
N PRO A 113 6.09 22.03 21.75
CA PRO A 113 7.33 21.26 21.70
C PRO A 113 7.71 20.60 23.04
N VAL A 114 7.40 21.24 24.17
CA VAL A 114 7.63 20.68 25.51
C VAL A 114 6.74 19.46 25.75
N ALA A 115 5.45 19.53 25.38
CA ALA A 115 4.53 18.41 25.47
C ALA A 115 4.98 17.24 24.57
N ILE A 116 5.34 17.52 23.31
CA ILE A 116 5.79 16.50 22.34
C ILE A 116 7.02 15.76 22.87
N LYS A 117 8.04 16.47 23.38
CA LYS A 117 9.23 15.84 23.96
C LYS A 117 8.90 14.91 25.12
N ARG A 118 7.99 15.31 26.02
CA ARG A 118 7.54 14.46 27.14
C ARG A 118 6.72 13.26 26.67
N HIS A 119 5.78 13.48 25.74
CA HIS A 119 4.97 12.40 25.16
C HIS A 119 5.85 11.38 24.44
N CYS A 120 6.74 11.81 23.55
CA CYS A 120 7.68 10.91 22.86
C CYS A 120 8.63 10.22 23.85
N GLY A 121 9.05 10.91 24.92
CA GLY A 121 9.85 10.29 25.99
C GLY A 121 9.15 9.09 26.63
N ALA A 122 7.86 9.21 26.94
CA ALA A 122 7.05 8.12 27.49
C ALA A 122 6.67 7.05 26.46
N LEU A 123 6.58 7.41 25.17
CA LEU A 123 6.23 6.48 24.10
C LEU A 123 7.40 5.62 23.61
N LYS A 124 8.64 5.97 23.95
CA LYS A 124 9.84 5.21 23.55
C LYS A 124 9.80 3.76 24.00
N ASP A 125 9.24 3.48 25.17
CA ASP A 125 9.16 2.12 25.74
C ASP A 125 8.27 1.18 24.90
N PHE A 126 7.43 1.72 24.02
CA PHE A 126 6.58 0.94 23.11
C PHE A 126 7.23 0.70 21.74
N CYS A 127 8.32 1.40 21.43
CA CYS A 127 9.02 1.25 20.15
C CYS A 127 10.03 0.09 20.21
N THR A 128 10.23 -0.55 19.07
CA THR A 128 11.29 -1.54 18.88
C THR A 128 12.35 -0.99 17.93
N GLU A 129 13.61 -1.35 18.16
CA GLU A 129 14.70 -0.95 17.27
C GLU A 129 14.54 -1.57 15.87
N TRP A 130 14.89 -0.79 14.83
CA TRP A 130 14.94 -1.28 13.46
C TRP A 130 16.18 -2.18 13.27
N PRO A 131 16.08 -3.32 12.56
CA PRO A 131 17.22 -4.21 12.36
C PRO A 131 18.39 -3.53 11.64
N ALA A 132 19.55 -3.41 12.30
CA ALA A 132 20.72 -2.72 11.75
C ALA A 132 21.32 -3.37 10.48
N ALA A 133 21.02 -4.65 10.24
CA ALA A 133 21.45 -5.35 9.03
C ALA A 133 20.71 -4.88 7.75
N LEU A 134 19.55 -4.24 7.91
CA LEU A 134 18.69 -3.74 6.84
C LEU A 134 18.84 -2.22 6.70
N ASP A 135 20.07 -1.79 6.39
CA ASP A 135 20.47 -0.40 6.18
C ASP A 135 20.16 0.12 4.77
N SER A 136 20.12 -0.77 3.77
CA SER A 136 19.89 -0.46 2.35
C SER A 136 18.73 -1.26 1.76
N ASP A 137 17.99 -0.66 0.83
CA ASP A 137 16.86 -1.30 0.15
C ASP A 137 17.27 -2.58 -0.61
N GLU A 138 18.48 -2.65 -1.17
CA GLU A 138 18.99 -3.85 -1.86
C GLU A 138 19.08 -5.08 -0.93
N LYS A 139 19.50 -4.86 0.32
CA LYS A 139 19.52 -5.93 1.34
C LYS A 139 18.11 -6.32 1.76
N CYS A 140 17.19 -5.36 1.86
CA CYS A 140 15.77 -5.63 2.12
C CYS A 140 15.18 -6.50 1.02
N GLU A 141 15.38 -6.17 -0.25
CA GLU A 141 14.87 -6.96 -1.39
C GLU A 141 15.47 -8.38 -1.43
N LYS A 142 16.74 -8.53 -1.05
CA LYS A 142 17.41 -9.85 -1.00
C LYS A 142 16.82 -10.77 0.06
N HIS A 143 16.52 -10.24 1.25
CA HIS A 143 16.00 -11.04 2.37
C HIS A 143 14.46 -11.13 2.37
N PHE A 144 13.79 -10.10 1.86
CA PHE A 144 12.34 -9.95 1.85
C PHE A 144 11.87 -9.52 0.44
N PRO A 145 11.84 -10.46 -0.53
CA PRO A 145 11.54 -10.14 -1.93
C PRO A 145 10.07 -9.84 -2.22
N VAL A 146 9.17 -10.07 -1.25
CA VAL A 146 7.73 -9.87 -1.38
C VAL A 146 7.31 -8.63 -0.62
N GLU A 147 6.69 -7.69 -1.33
CA GLU A 147 6.13 -6.47 -0.75
C GLU A 147 4.60 -6.54 -0.75
N ILE A 148 4.00 -6.09 0.34
CA ILE A 148 2.55 -6.12 0.55
C ILE A 148 2.06 -4.70 0.84
N ASP A 149 1.39 -4.10 -0.14
CA ASP A 149 0.79 -2.78 0.02
C ASP A 149 -0.63 -2.92 0.57
N THR A 150 -0.90 -2.25 1.70
CA THR A 150 -2.24 -2.10 2.26
C THR A 150 -2.51 -0.64 2.60
N ALA A 151 -3.78 -0.21 2.50
CA ALA A 151 -4.17 1.17 2.73
C ALA A 151 -5.20 1.27 3.86
N ASP A 152 -4.96 2.18 4.81
CA ASP A 152 -5.88 2.52 5.89
C ASP A 152 -6.28 4.00 5.81
N TYR A 153 -7.56 4.27 6.11
CA TYR A 153 -8.18 5.57 5.90
C TYR A 153 -8.80 6.06 7.20
N VAL A 154 -8.44 7.28 7.62
CA VAL A 154 -8.98 7.93 8.82
C VAL A 154 -9.82 9.14 8.40
N SER A 155 -11.12 9.08 8.70
CA SER A 155 -12.09 10.13 8.38
C SER A 155 -12.86 10.56 9.63
N SER A 156 -13.31 11.81 9.68
CA SER A 156 -14.23 12.28 10.72
C SER A 156 -15.64 11.74 10.46
N GLY A 157 -16.21 10.97 11.40
CA GLY A 157 -17.58 10.48 11.31
C GLY A 157 -17.86 9.35 12.30
N PRO A 158 -19.12 8.93 12.44
CA PRO A 158 -19.48 7.82 13.32
C PRO A 158 -19.07 6.45 12.77
N SER A 159 -18.98 6.32 11.44
CA SER A 159 -18.58 5.06 10.80
C SER A 159 -17.09 5.06 10.50
N ILE A 160 -16.41 4.01 10.97
CA ILE A 160 -15.00 3.72 10.67
C ILE A 160 -14.82 2.88 9.40
N ARG A 161 -15.90 2.45 8.75
CA ARG A 161 -15.83 1.51 7.62
C ARG A 161 -15.44 2.24 6.34
N ASN A 162 -14.42 1.73 5.66
CA ASN A 162 -14.05 2.18 4.32
C ASN A 162 -13.88 0.97 3.39
N PRO A 163 -14.67 0.85 2.30
CA PRO A 163 -14.59 -0.28 1.38
C PRO A 163 -13.25 -0.38 0.65
N ARG A 164 -12.49 0.71 0.52
CA ARG A 164 -11.18 0.74 -0.14
C ARG A 164 -10.07 0.08 0.70
N ALA A 165 -10.25 -0.04 2.01
CA ALA A 165 -9.26 -0.62 2.91
C ALA A 165 -9.11 -2.15 2.77
N ARG A 166 -10.00 -2.81 2.02
CA ARG A 166 -9.93 -4.26 1.79
C ARG A 166 -8.90 -4.66 0.74
N ALA A 167 -8.53 -3.74 -0.16
CA ALA A 167 -7.63 -4.04 -1.27
C ALA A 167 -6.21 -4.31 -0.76
N VAL A 168 -5.61 -5.37 -1.31
CA VAL A 168 -4.21 -5.77 -1.05
C VAL A 168 -3.50 -5.86 -2.39
N THR A 169 -2.30 -5.30 -2.46
CA THR A 169 -1.41 -5.45 -3.62
C THR A 169 -0.15 -6.20 -3.18
N LEU A 170 0.16 -7.30 -3.86
CA LEU A 170 1.41 -8.04 -3.69
C LEU A 170 2.33 -7.69 -4.86
N ARG A 171 3.57 -7.33 -4.56
CA ARG A 171 4.63 -7.13 -5.55
C ARG A 171 5.80 -8.07 -5.29
N VAL A 172 6.32 -8.69 -6.34
CA VAL A 172 7.48 -9.58 -6.27
C VAL A 172 8.27 -9.51 -7.57
N LYS A 173 9.61 -9.46 -7.48
CA LYS A 173 10.48 -9.55 -8.65
C LYS A 173 10.61 -11.01 -9.10
N LEU A 174 10.48 -11.31 -10.39
CA LEU A 174 10.58 -12.70 -10.88
C LEU A 174 12.00 -13.27 -10.71
N SER A 175 13.03 -12.42 -10.77
CA SER A 175 14.42 -12.77 -10.48
C SER A 175 14.66 -13.31 -9.06
N SER A 176 13.80 -12.99 -8.10
CA SER A 176 13.90 -13.51 -6.73
C SER A 176 13.29 -14.91 -6.56
N LEU A 177 12.48 -15.34 -7.52
CA LEU A 177 11.81 -16.65 -7.50
C LEU A 177 12.71 -17.69 -8.16
N ASN A 178 12.69 -18.91 -7.64
CA ASN A 178 13.41 -20.04 -8.24
C ASN A 178 12.63 -20.55 -9.46
N LEU A 179 12.78 -19.89 -10.60
CA LEU A 179 12.12 -20.24 -11.87
C LEU A 179 13.16 -20.58 -12.92
N ASP A 180 12.92 -21.63 -13.69
CA ASP A 180 13.70 -21.92 -14.90
C ASP A 180 13.19 -21.09 -16.10
N ASN A 181 13.84 -21.23 -17.25
CA ASN A 181 13.47 -20.48 -18.45
C ASN A 181 12.06 -20.83 -18.95
N HIS A 182 11.62 -22.09 -18.78
CA HIS A 182 10.29 -22.55 -19.16
C HIS A 182 9.23 -21.93 -18.24
N ALA A 183 9.37 -22.10 -16.93
CA ALA A 183 8.45 -21.61 -15.92
C ALA A 183 8.38 -20.09 -15.93
N LYS A 184 9.51 -19.37 -16.09
CA LYS A 184 9.49 -17.90 -16.21
C LYS A 184 8.68 -17.44 -17.42
N LYS A 185 8.89 -18.04 -18.61
CA LYS A 185 8.13 -17.68 -19.83
C LYS A 185 6.65 -18.05 -19.70
N LYS A 186 6.35 -19.24 -19.20
CA LYS A 186 4.97 -19.70 -18.94
C LYS A 186 4.26 -18.78 -17.94
N LEU A 187 4.91 -18.43 -16.83
CA LEU A 187 4.37 -17.54 -15.81
C LEU A 187 4.03 -16.16 -16.39
N ILE A 188 4.92 -15.57 -17.19
CA ILE A 188 4.70 -14.26 -17.83
C ILE A 188 3.44 -14.29 -18.73
N LYS A 189 3.25 -15.37 -19.50
CA LYS A 189 2.04 -15.56 -20.32
C LYS A 189 0.77 -15.73 -19.46
N LEU A 190 0.84 -16.45 -18.33
CA LEU A 190 -0.30 -16.67 -17.44
C LEU A 190 -0.77 -15.38 -16.74
N VAL A 191 0.17 -14.52 -16.32
CA VAL A 191 -0.14 -13.30 -15.57
C VAL A 191 -0.51 -12.11 -16.47
N GLY A 192 -0.07 -12.12 -17.73
CA GLY A 192 -0.38 -11.09 -18.73
C GLY A 192 0.07 -9.70 -18.29
N GLU A 193 -0.85 -8.73 -18.32
CA GLU A 193 -0.60 -7.31 -18.02
C GLU A 193 -0.14 -7.03 -16.57
N ARG A 194 -0.23 -8.02 -15.68
CA ARG A 194 0.20 -7.88 -14.27
C ARG A 194 1.71 -7.86 -14.10
N TYR A 195 2.45 -8.30 -15.11
CA TYR A 195 3.91 -8.31 -15.11
C TYR A 195 4.48 -7.15 -15.93
N CYS A 196 5.41 -6.41 -15.34
CA CYS A 196 6.12 -5.34 -16.01
C CYS A 196 7.50 -5.81 -16.50
N LYS A 197 7.70 -5.86 -17.83
CA LYS A 197 8.97 -6.31 -18.43
C LYS A 197 10.17 -5.41 -18.10
N THR A 198 9.95 -4.11 -17.91
CA THR A 198 11.03 -3.14 -17.66
C THR A 198 11.56 -3.20 -16.23
N THR A 199 10.71 -3.51 -15.25
CA THR A 199 11.08 -3.56 -13.83
C THR A 199 11.21 -4.99 -13.29
N ASP A 200 10.85 -6.01 -14.07
CA ASP A 200 10.81 -7.44 -13.68
C ASP A 200 9.86 -7.70 -12.48
N VAL A 201 8.88 -6.82 -12.25
CA VAL A 201 7.93 -6.91 -11.11
C VAL A 201 6.59 -7.50 -11.55
N LEU A 202 6.16 -8.55 -10.85
CA LEU A 202 4.80 -9.09 -10.87
C LEU A 202 3.94 -8.38 -9.82
N THR A 203 2.80 -7.82 -10.24
CA THR A 203 1.86 -7.12 -9.36
C THR A 203 0.51 -7.85 -9.31
N ILE A 204 0.16 -8.42 -8.16
CA ILE A 204 -1.13 -9.07 -7.93
C ILE A 204 -1.99 -8.16 -7.06
N LYS A 205 -3.09 -7.64 -7.63
CA LYS A 205 -4.09 -6.84 -6.90
C LYS A 205 -5.31 -7.70 -6.59
N THR A 206 -5.72 -7.69 -5.32
CA THR A 206 -6.88 -8.46 -4.83
C THR A 206 -7.82 -7.57 -4.02
N ASP A 207 -9.09 -7.55 -4.42
CA ASP A 207 -10.15 -6.74 -3.80
C ASP A 207 -11.51 -7.47 -3.72
N ARG A 208 -11.52 -8.79 -3.97
CA ARG A 208 -12.71 -9.64 -4.06
C ARG A 208 -13.37 -9.86 -2.70
N CYS A 209 -12.57 -10.13 -1.66
CA CYS A 209 -13.07 -10.49 -0.35
C CYS A 209 -13.37 -9.25 0.51
N PRO A 210 -14.35 -9.30 1.43
CA PRO A 210 -14.65 -8.18 2.32
C PRO A 210 -13.52 -7.80 3.27
N LEU A 211 -12.77 -8.79 3.78
CA LEU A 211 -11.70 -8.56 4.76
C LEU A 211 -10.33 -8.49 4.10
N LYS A 212 -9.49 -7.55 4.56
CA LYS A 212 -8.10 -7.38 4.12
C LYS A 212 -7.29 -8.67 4.28
N ARG A 213 -7.44 -9.38 5.41
CA ARG A 213 -6.77 -10.67 5.67
C ARG A 213 -7.09 -11.72 4.60
N GLN A 214 -8.35 -11.81 4.17
CA GLN A 214 -8.76 -12.77 3.15
C GLN A 214 -8.15 -12.43 1.79
N ASN A 215 -8.10 -11.14 1.42
CA ASN A 215 -7.43 -10.73 0.18
C ASN A 215 -5.93 -10.99 0.23
N TYR A 216 -5.27 -10.79 1.39
CA TYR A 216 -3.87 -11.15 1.59
C TYR A 216 -3.65 -12.66 1.40
N ASP A 217 -4.42 -13.50 2.09
CA ASP A 217 -4.33 -14.96 1.97
C ASP A 217 -4.58 -15.41 0.52
N TYR A 218 -5.53 -14.76 -0.16
CA TYR A 218 -5.83 -15.03 -1.56
C TYR A 218 -4.72 -14.59 -2.52
N ALA A 219 -4.07 -13.45 -2.28
CA ALA A 219 -2.92 -13.00 -3.08
C ALA A 219 -1.74 -13.97 -2.96
N MET A 220 -1.45 -14.45 -1.73
CA MET A 220 -0.44 -15.47 -1.48
C MET A 220 -0.79 -16.82 -2.13
N TYR A 221 -2.07 -17.22 -2.07
CA TYR A 221 -2.57 -18.41 -2.75
C TYR A 221 -2.36 -18.30 -4.27
N LEU A 222 -2.72 -17.17 -4.88
CA LEU A 222 -2.54 -16.95 -6.32
C LEU A 222 -1.06 -17.03 -6.71
N LEU A 223 -0.17 -16.40 -5.94
CA LEU A 223 1.27 -16.49 -6.19
C LEU A 223 1.76 -17.95 -6.14
N THR A 224 1.31 -18.71 -5.14
CA THR A 224 1.69 -20.12 -4.96
C THR A 224 1.21 -21.00 -6.12
N VAL A 225 -0.05 -20.84 -6.53
CA VAL A 225 -0.63 -21.61 -7.64
C VAL A 225 0.06 -21.26 -8.95
N LEU A 226 0.27 -19.96 -9.23
CA LEU A 226 0.98 -19.51 -10.41
C LEU A 226 2.39 -20.09 -10.48
N TYR A 227 3.10 -20.12 -9.36
CA TYR A 227 4.42 -20.74 -9.27
C TYR A 227 4.35 -22.23 -9.58
N HIS A 228 3.50 -23.02 -8.91
CA HIS A 228 3.44 -24.46 -9.17
C HIS A 228 2.93 -24.83 -10.58
N GLU A 229 1.96 -24.10 -11.13
CA GLU A 229 1.46 -24.32 -12.50
C GLU A 229 2.49 -23.92 -13.56
N SER A 230 3.37 -22.97 -13.27
CA SER A 230 4.45 -22.60 -14.18
C SER A 230 5.49 -23.71 -14.37
N TRP A 231 5.70 -24.55 -13.36
CA TRP A 231 6.64 -25.69 -13.42
C TRP A 231 6.08 -26.92 -14.15
N LYS A 232 4.76 -27.06 -14.23
CA LYS A 232 4.14 -28.18 -14.94
C LYS A 232 4.29 -27.98 -16.44
N THR A 233 4.66 -29.02 -17.17
CA THR A 233 4.66 -29.01 -18.64
C THR A 233 3.54 -29.91 -19.15
N GLU A 234 2.56 -29.31 -19.81
CA GLU A 234 1.42 -30.03 -20.38
C GLU A 234 1.68 -30.45 -21.83
N GLU A 235 0.94 -31.45 -22.34
CA GLU A 235 1.16 -31.98 -23.69
C GLU A 235 0.94 -30.95 -24.80
N TRP A 236 -0.02 -30.04 -24.60
CA TRP A 236 -0.35 -28.99 -25.56
C TRP A 236 0.76 -27.94 -25.70
N GLU A 237 1.67 -27.82 -24.73
CA GLU A 237 2.81 -26.90 -24.81
C GLU A 237 3.81 -27.30 -25.89
N LYS A 238 3.79 -28.57 -26.33
CA LYS A 238 4.58 -29.05 -27.47
C LYS A 238 4.09 -28.49 -28.80
N ASN A 239 2.82 -28.06 -28.87
CA ASN A 239 2.21 -27.50 -30.07
C ASN A 239 2.42 -25.98 -30.17
N LYS A 240 3.41 -25.43 -29.46
CA LYS A 240 3.73 -24.00 -29.46
C LYS A 240 4.20 -23.57 -30.85
N THR A 241 3.53 -22.57 -31.42
CA THR A 241 3.87 -22.01 -32.73
C THR A 241 4.98 -20.95 -32.64
N GLU A 242 5.55 -20.56 -33.77
CA GLU A 242 6.56 -19.49 -33.82
C GLU A 242 5.99 -18.13 -33.37
N GLU A 243 4.70 -17.87 -33.62
CA GLU A 243 4.02 -16.64 -33.20
C GLU A 243 3.85 -16.53 -31.68
N ASP A 244 3.81 -17.66 -30.99
CA ASP A 244 3.69 -17.72 -29.53
C ASP A 244 5.03 -17.50 -28.80
N MET A 245 6.14 -17.51 -29.53
CA MET A 245 7.48 -17.32 -28.96
C MET A 245 7.71 -15.86 -28.59
N ASP A 246 8.08 -15.61 -27.33
CA ASP A 246 8.43 -14.27 -26.85
C ASP A 246 9.79 -13.78 -27.35
N GLU A 247 10.63 -14.71 -27.83
CA GLU A 247 11.96 -14.48 -28.33
C GLU A 247 12.12 -15.20 -29.66
N TYR A 248 12.76 -14.54 -30.61
CA TYR A 248 13.13 -15.13 -31.87
C TYR A 248 14.25 -16.15 -31.66
N VAL A 249 13.97 -17.40 -32.09
CA VAL A 249 14.92 -18.51 -32.08
C VAL A 249 15.33 -18.78 -33.52
N TRP A 250 16.64 -18.74 -33.79
CA TRP A 250 17.19 -18.97 -35.14
C TRP A 250 16.96 -20.41 -35.64
N ALA A 251 17.06 -21.39 -34.75
CA ALA A 251 16.94 -22.80 -35.11
C ALA A 251 15.55 -23.13 -35.66
N LYS A 252 15.50 -23.80 -36.82
CA LYS A 252 14.30 -24.14 -37.61
C LYS A 252 13.51 -22.93 -38.11
N SER A 253 14.08 -21.73 -38.09
CA SER A 253 13.40 -20.52 -38.54
C SER A 253 13.33 -20.42 -40.07
N SER A 254 12.46 -19.54 -40.55
CA SER A 254 12.41 -19.15 -41.96
C SER A 254 13.75 -18.61 -42.48
N SER A 255 14.46 -17.83 -41.67
CA SER A 255 15.75 -17.25 -42.05
C SER A 255 16.86 -18.29 -42.18
N GLU A 256 16.88 -19.32 -41.30
CA GLU A 256 17.80 -20.45 -41.45
C GLU A 256 17.53 -21.20 -42.75
N ASN A 257 16.26 -21.50 -43.04
CA ASN A 257 15.88 -22.21 -44.26
C ASN A 257 16.23 -21.40 -45.53
N SER A 258 16.04 -20.08 -45.52
CA SER A 258 16.42 -19.21 -46.64
C SER A 258 17.93 -19.18 -46.86
N VAL A 259 18.73 -19.01 -45.80
CA VAL A 259 20.20 -19.00 -45.92
C VAL A 259 20.72 -20.33 -46.42
N LEU A 260 20.21 -21.45 -45.89
CA LEU A 260 20.58 -22.78 -46.36
C LEU A 260 20.25 -22.97 -47.84
N GLN A 261 19.07 -22.55 -48.30
CA GLN A 261 18.71 -22.62 -49.71
C GLN A 261 19.64 -21.77 -50.59
N THR A 262 19.96 -20.54 -50.18
CA THR A 262 20.86 -19.66 -50.93
C THR A 262 22.27 -20.24 -51.01
N LEU A 263 22.84 -20.72 -49.90
CA LEU A 263 24.18 -21.32 -49.88
C LEU A 263 24.25 -22.59 -50.72
N LEU A 264 23.20 -23.44 -50.69
CA LEU A 264 23.12 -24.61 -51.56
C LEU A 264 23.12 -24.23 -53.05
N GLN A 265 22.39 -23.17 -53.43
CA GLN A 265 22.38 -22.68 -54.81
C GLN A 265 23.74 -22.10 -55.23
N MET A 266 24.40 -21.31 -54.37
CA MET A 266 25.73 -20.77 -54.64
C MET A 266 26.77 -21.89 -54.80
N ARG A 267 26.72 -22.91 -53.92
CA ARG A 267 27.63 -24.05 -53.98
C ARG A 267 27.38 -24.94 -55.19
N ALA A 268 26.13 -25.12 -55.61
CA ALA A 268 25.79 -25.81 -56.86
C ALA A 268 26.29 -25.06 -58.10
N ALA A 269 26.41 -23.73 -58.04
CA ALA A 269 26.99 -22.92 -59.11
C ALA A 269 28.53 -22.97 -59.12
N GLU A 270 29.17 -23.16 -57.96
CA GLU A 270 30.64 -23.21 -57.81
C GLU A 270 31.25 -24.63 -57.95
N SER A 271 30.53 -25.70 -57.56
CA SER A 271 31.05 -27.08 -57.56
C SER A 271 29.92 -28.13 -57.56
N SER A 272 30.21 -29.37 -57.99
CA SER A 272 29.21 -30.44 -58.16
C SER A 272 28.91 -31.27 -56.90
N VAL A 273 29.55 -30.99 -55.76
CA VAL A 273 29.37 -31.75 -54.52
C VAL A 273 28.40 -31.01 -53.61
N ALA A 274 27.29 -31.66 -53.25
CA ALA A 274 26.32 -31.11 -52.31
C ALA A 274 26.91 -31.13 -50.88
N PRO A 275 27.17 -29.97 -50.25
CA PRO A 275 27.70 -29.93 -48.89
C PRO A 275 26.66 -30.38 -47.87
N SER A 276 27.13 -30.88 -46.73
CA SER A 276 26.26 -31.28 -45.62
C SER A 276 25.68 -30.04 -44.92
N ARG A 277 24.45 -30.15 -44.39
CA ARG A 277 23.76 -29.04 -43.67
C ARG A 277 24.59 -28.53 -42.49
N GLU A 278 25.29 -29.43 -41.82
CA GLU A 278 26.09 -29.13 -40.63
C GLU A 278 27.36 -28.34 -40.97
N GLU A 279 28.01 -28.63 -42.10
CA GLU A 279 29.17 -27.87 -42.58
C GLU A 279 28.82 -26.42 -42.93
N LEU A 280 27.67 -26.19 -43.57
CA LEU A 280 27.22 -24.84 -43.91
C LEU A 280 26.89 -24.01 -42.67
N LEU A 281 26.18 -24.61 -41.70
CA LEU A 281 25.80 -23.93 -40.45
C LEU A 281 27.00 -23.65 -39.54
N GLY A 282 28.07 -24.45 -39.63
CA GLY A 282 29.29 -24.28 -38.85
C GLY A 282 30.25 -23.18 -39.35
N THR A 283 29.94 -22.53 -40.47
CA THR A 283 30.77 -21.44 -41.00
C THR A 283 30.63 -20.17 -40.15
N LYS A 284 31.75 -19.45 -39.99
CA LYS A 284 31.79 -18.20 -39.20
C LYS A 284 30.85 -17.13 -39.78
N GLU A 285 30.67 -17.12 -41.11
CA GLU A 285 29.78 -16.18 -41.79
C GLU A 285 28.32 -16.39 -41.40
N VAL A 286 27.87 -17.65 -41.31
CA VAL A 286 26.49 -17.99 -40.89
C VAL A 286 26.29 -17.72 -39.40
N GLU A 287 27.31 -17.95 -38.57
CA GLU A 287 27.25 -17.62 -37.14
C GLU A 287 27.14 -16.09 -36.91
N ASP A 288 27.89 -15.28 -37.66
CA ASP A 288 27.81 -13.82 -37.61
C ASP A 288 26.44 -13.32 -38.07
N TYR A 289 25.91 -13.90 -39.15
CA TYR A 289 24.56 -13.61 -39.64
C TYR A 289 23.49 -13.97 -38.61
N GLN A 290 23.57 -15.17 -38.01
CA GLN A 290 22.66 -15.64 -36.97
C GLN A 290 22.63 -14.66 -35.79
N LYS A 291 23.79 -14.24 -35.28
CA LYS A 291 23.89 -13.27 -34.18
C LYS A 291 23.23 -11.94 -34.55
N CYS A 292 23.43 -11.46 -35.77
CA CYS A 292 22.83 -10.21 -36.25
C CYS A 292 21.29 -10.30 -36.33
N VAL A 293 20.75 -11.39 -36.88
CA VAL A 293 19.29 -11.59 -37.01
C VAL A 293 18.63 -11.72 -35.64
N VAL A 294 19.22 -12.53 -34.74
CA VAL A 294 18.69 -12.72 -33.38
C VAL A 294 18.66 -11.38 -32.64
N ARG A 295 19.73 -10.60 -32.73
CA ARG A 295 19.78 -9.27 -32.11
C ARG A 295 18.72 -8.34 -32.69
N LEU A 296 18.60 -8.30 -34.02
CA LEU A 296 17.63 -7.43 -34.70
C LEU A 296 16.18 -7.77 -34.33
N LYS A 297 15.85 -9.05 -34.18
CA LYS A 297 14.51 -9.50 -33.82
C LYS A 297 14.19 -9.36 -32.32
N ASN A 298 15.16 -9.53 -31.43
CA ASN A 298 14.93 -9.52 -29.98
C ASN A 298 15.14 -8.15 -29.32
N GLU A 299 16.22 -7.45 -29.70
CA GLU A 299 16.56 -6.13 -29.12
C GLU A 299 15.92 -4.97 -29.88
N GLY A 300 15.49 -5.23 -31.12
CA GLY A 300 14.84 -4.26 -32.00
C GLY A 300 15.75 -3.68 -33.10
N GLU A 301 15.15 -2.82 -33.91
CA GLU A 301 15.78 -2.22 -35.09
C GLU A 301 16.48 -0.90 -34.72
N ASN A 302 17.80 -0.87 -34.87
CA ASN A 302 18.66 0.30 -34.69
C ASN A 302 19.57 0.44 -35.92
N GLU A 303 20.06 1.64 -36.21
CA GLU A 303 20.96 1.87 -37.35
C GLU A 303 22.22 0.98 -37.28
N ALA A 304 22.79 0.83 -36.08
CA ALA A 304 23.92 -0.06 -35.85
C ALA A 304 23.57 -1.55 -36.06
N SER A 305 22.35 -1.98 -35.70
CA SER A 305 21.94 -3.38 -35.90
C SER A 305 21.70 -3.70 -37.37
N LEU A 306 21.14 -2.75 -38.13
CA LEU A 306 20.96 -2.84 -39.58
C LEU A 306 22.28 -2.80 -40.34
N ALA A 307 23.23 -1.94 -39.95
CA ALA A 307 24.54 -1.88 -40.57
C ALA A 307 25.32 -3.19 -40.39
N GLN A 308 25.33 -3.76 -39.19
CA GLN A 308 25.99 -5.04 -38.93
C GLN A 308 25.31 -6.21 -39.67
N TYR A 309 23.97 -6.21 -39.74
CA TYR A 309 23.24 -7.16 -40.55
C TYR A 309 23.64 -7.07 -42.04
N LYS A 310 23.71 -5.86 -42.60
CA LYS A 310 24.14 -5.61 -43.98
C LYS A 310 25.55 -6.16 -44.24
N GLU A 311 26.50 -5.87 -43.36
CA GLU A 311 27.87 -6.36 -43.49
C GLU A 311 27.95 -7.90 -43.38
N SER A 312 27.14 -8.52 -42.51
CA SER A 312 27.09 -9.98 -42.40
C SER A 312 26.53 -10.63 -43.68
N VAL A 313 25.50 -10.05 -44.30
CA VAL A 313 24.92 -10.52 -45.57
C VAL A 313 25.87 -10.33 -46.74
N LYS A 314 26.60 -9.21 -46.80
CA LYS A 314 27.62 -8.96 -47.83
C LYS A 314 28.69 -10.05 -47.85
N ARG A 315 29.19 -10.41 -46.67
CA ARG A 315 30.15 -11.50 -46.50
C ARG A 315 29.56 -12.84 -46.93
N LEU A 316 28.31 -13.12 -46.54
CA LEU A 316 27.63 -14.37 -46.87
C LEU A 316 27.38 -14.56 -48.38
N LEU A 317 27.16 -13.46 -49.11
CA LEU A 317 26.89 -13.48 -50.56
C LEU A 317 28.13 -13.17 -51.42
N ASN A 318 29.32 -13.04 -50.84
CA ASN A 318 30.56 -12.67 -51.53
C ASN A 318 30.47 -11.33 -52.31
N LEU A 319 29.72 -10.36 -51.78
CA LEU A 319 29.58 -9.02 -52.36
C LEU A 319 30.48 -8.00 -51.66
N ALA A 320 31.30 -7.28 -52.43
CA ALA A 320 32.14 -6.19 -51.94
C ALA A 320 31.32 -4.92 -51.60
#